data_AF-A0A5B6ZTT0-F1
#
_entry.id   AF-A0A5B6ZTT0-F1
#
_cell.length_a   1.000
_cell.length_b   1.000
_cell.length_c   1.000
_cell.angle_alpha   90.00
_cell.angle_beta   90.00
_cell.angle_gamma   90.00
#
_symmetry.space_group_name_H-M   'P 1'
#
loop_
_entity.id
_entity.type
_entity.pdbx_description
1 polymer ?
#
loop_
_entity_poly.entity_id
_entity_poly.type
_entity_poly.pdbx_seq_one_letter_code
_entity_poly.pdbx_strand_id
1 'polypeptide(L)'
;DGDEKPPMGYIYAAMQHAKENIKILMDYQEKGYEPVFEIVDRRWEEQLHQPLHAAGFFLNPNVYFPEREKSEARVGKFEMGFITYVERMVRNVELQDKIFTQIDAYKNCRDLFEKESAIRLKAKKQPIEWWDMFGCNTPDLR
;
A
#
# COMPACT_ATOMS: atom_id res chain seq x y z
N ASP A 1 -24.32 11.76 4.26
CA ASP A 1 -23.80 10.41 4.55
C ASP A 1 -22.60 10.14 3.66
N GLY A 2 -21.45 10.65 4.07
CA GLY A 2 -20.18 10.52 3.36
C GLY A 2 -19.36 9.43 4.03
N ASP A 3 -19.04 8.37 3.30
CA ASP A 3 -18.05 7.40 3.74
C ASP A 3 -16.68 8.11 3.85
N GLU A 4 -16.28 8.43 5.09
CA GLU A 4 -15.09 9.19 5.50
C GLU A 4 -13.74 8.48 5.27
N LYS A 5 -13.67 7.49 4.36
CA LYS A 5 -12.43 6.75 4.08
C LYS A 5 -11.97 7.03 2.66
N PRO A 6 -10.77 7.61 2.43
CA PRO A 6 -10.20 7.66 1.09
C PRO A 6 -10.09 6.22 0.56
N PRO A 7 -10.85 5.84 -0.47
CA PRO A 7 -10.98 4.44 -0.88
C PRO A 7 -9.65 3.88 -1.41
N MET A 8 -8.79 4.75 -1.92
CA MET A 8 -7.54 4.43 -2.63
C MET A 8 -6.59 3.52 -1.83
N GLY A 9 -6.48 3.70 -0.52
CA GLY A 9 -5.61 2.87 0.33
C GLY A 9 -6.14 1.48 0.63
N TYR A 10 -7.40 1.18 0.26
CA TYR A 10 -8.09 -0.07 0.57
C TYR A 10 -8.46 -0.89 -0.67
N ILE A 11 -8.50 -0.30 -1.86
CA ILE A 11 -8.87 -1.00 -3.11
C ILE A 11 -8.00 -2.24 -3.33
N TYR A 12 -6.70 -2.18 -3.03
CA TYR A 12 -5.83 -3.35 -3.17
C TYR A 12 -6.14 -4.46 -2.16
N ALA A 13 -6.32 -4.10 -0.88
CA ALA A 13 -6.72 -5.06 0.14
C ALA A 13 -8.07 -5.72 -0.21
N ALA A 14 -9.02 -4.93 -0.72
CA ALA A 14 -10.29 -5.42 -1.20
C ALA A 14 -10.13 -6.36 -2.42
N MET A 15 -9.21 -6.06 -3.35
CA MET A 15 -8.90 -6.92 -4.48
C MET A 15 -8.30 -8.27 -4.03
N GLN A 16 -7.35 -8.26 -3.10
CA GLN A 16 -6.78 -9.49 -2.56
C GLN A 16 -7.83 -10.32 -1.83
N HIS A 17 -8.69 -9.68 -1.03
CA HIS A 17 -9.78 -10.35 -0.34
C HIS A 17 -10.81 -10.93 -1.33
N ALA A 18 -11.14 -10.21 -2.40
CA ALA A 18 -12.02 -10.70 -3.45
C ALA A 18 -11.44 -11.94 -4.16
N LYS A 19 -10.15 -11.91 -4.49
CA LYS A 19 -9.44 -13.06 -5.07
C LYS A 19 -9.46 -14.26 -4.13
N GLU A 20 -9.21 -14.07 -2.84
CA GLU A 20 -9.24 -15.16 -1.87
C GLU A 20 -10.64 -15.78 -1.73
N ASN A 21 -11.69 -14.95 -1.71
CA ASN A 21 -13.07 -15.43 -1.72
C ASN A 21 -13.42 -16.23 -2.97
N ILE A 22 -12.92 -15.84 -4.15
CA ILE A 22 -13.12 -16.60 -5.39
C ILE A 22 -12.48 -17.99 -5.28
N LYS A 23 -11.26 -18.10 -4.71
CA LYS A 23 -10.64 -19.42 -4.49
C LYS A 23 -11.50 -20.28 -3.57
N ILE A 24 -11.99 -19.72 -2.46
CA ILE A 24 -12.85 -20.41 -1.50
C ILE A 24 -14.13 -20.91 -2.19
N LEU A 25 -14.79 -20.05 -2.97
CA LEU A 25 -16.02 -20.40 -3.70
C LEU A 25 -15.80 -21.49 -4.76
N MET A 26 -14.58 -21.60 -5.28
CA MET A 26 -14.19 -22.61 -6.27
C MET A 26 -13.46 -23.80 -5.65
N ASP A 27 -13.56 -23.99 -4.33
CA ASP A 27 -12.92 -25.08 -3.57
C ASP A 27 -11.43 -25.25 -3.89
N TYR A 28 -10.74 -24.11 -4.07
CA TYR A 28 -9.34 -24.04 -4.44
C TYR A 28 -8.97 -24.82 -5.72
N GLN A 29 -9.94 -25.11 -6.60
CA GLN A 29 -9.67 -25.68 -7.91
C GLN A 29 -9.07 -24.64 -8.85
N GLU A 30 -7.76 -24.72 -9.04
CA GLU A 30 -6.96 -23.78 -9.83
C GLU A 30 -7.52 -23.56 -11.24
N LYS A 31 -7.90 -24.63 -11.93
CA LYS A 31 -8.51 -24.56 -13.27
C LYS A 31 -9.81 -23.74 -13.32
N GLY A 32 -10.49 -23.57 -12.19
CA GLY A 32 -11.71 -22.78 -12.09
C GLY A 32 -11.44 -21.29 -11.95
N TYR A 33 -10.52 -20.90 -11.06
CA TYR A 33 -10.31 -19.49 -10.72
C TYR A 33 -9.17 -18.83 -11.50
N GLU A 34 -8.24 -19.59 -12.07
CA GLU A 34 -7.11 -19.04 -12.83
C GLU A 34 -7.58 -18.17 -14.02
N PRO A 35 -8.53 -18.60 -14.88
CA PRO A 35 -9.01 -17.74 -15.97
C PRO A 35 -9.72 -16.47 -15.46
N VAL A 36 -10.38 -16.57 -14.30
CA VAL A 36 -11.02 -15.41 -13.65
C VAL A 36 -9.95 -14.43 -13.17
N PHE A 37 -8.87 -14.94 -12.58
CA PHE A 37 -7.75 -14.12 -12.12
C PHE A 37 -7.05 -13.44 -13.28
N GLU A 38 -6.81 -14.12 -14.40
CA GLU A 38 -6.22 -13.51 -15.60
C GLU A 38 -7.04 -12.32 -16.11
N ILE A 39 -8.37 -12.45 -16.17
CA ILE A 39 -9.26 -11.36 -16.59
C ILE A 39 -9.19 -10.18 -15.61
N VAL A 40 -9.24 -10.49 -14.30
CA VAL A 40 -9.17 -9.49 -13.23
C VAL A 40 -7.81 -8.78 -13.25
N ASP A 41 -6.71 -9.51 -13.37
CA ASP A 41 -5.35 -8.99 -13.41
C ASP A 41 -5.13 -8.13 -14.64
N ARG A 42 -5.56 -8.57 -15.82
CA ARG A 42 -5.47 -7.76 -17.04
C ARG A 42 -6.24 -6.44 -16.90
N ARG A 43 -7.49 -6.49 -16.41
CA ARG A 43 -8.31 -5.29 -16.16
C ARG A 43 -7.66 -4.39 -15.11
N TRP A 44 -7.06 -4.99 -14.08
CA TRP A 44 -6.33 -4.28 -13.06
C TRP A 44 -5.13 -3.55 -13.66
N GLU A 45 -4.24 -4.22 -14.37
CA GLU A 45 -3.06 -3.63 -15.00
C GLU A 45 -3.40 -2.54 -16.02
N GLU A 46 -4.46 -2.73 -16.82
CA GLU A 46 -4.86 -1.79 -17.87
C GLU A 46 -5.60 -0.55 -17.35
N GLN A 47 -6.39 -0.68 -16.27
CA GLN A 47 -7.36 0.36 -15.87
C GLN A 47 -7.16 0.89 -14.45
N LEU A 48 -6.62 0.08 -13.54
CA LEU A 48 -6.59 0.37 -12.10
C LEU A 48 -5.18 0.29 -11.49
N HIS A 49 -4.18 -0.23 -12.17
CA HIS A 49 -2.78 -0.24 -11.72
C HIS A 49 -2.11 1.10 -12.02
N GLN A 50 -2.75 2.16 -11.53
CA GLN A 50 -2.20 3.50 -11.58
C GLN A 50 -1.24 3.68 -10.40
N PRO A 51 -0.11 4.37 -10.61
CA PRO A 51 0.85 4.70 -9.57
C PRO A 51 0.26 5.28 -8.27
N LEU A 52 -0.88 5.99 -8.39
CA LEU A 52 -1.63 6.54 -7.27
C LEU A 52 -2.24 5.47 -6.34
N HIS A 53 -2.67 4.32 -6.88
CA HIS A 53 -3.17 3.21 -6.06
C HIS A 53 -2.04 2.49 -5.33
N ALA A 54 -0.87 2.35 -5.98
CA ALA A 54 0.32 1.80 -5.33
C ALA A 54 0.79 2.71 -4.19
N ALA A 55 0.79 4.03 -4.40
CA ALA A 55 1.07 5.03 -3.36
C ALA A 55 0.07 4.92 -2.20
N GLY A 56 -1.24 4.86 -2.51
CA GLY A 56 -2.29 4.74 -1.50
C GLY A 56 -2.18 3.46 -0.67
N PHE A 57 -1.83 2.32 -1.29
CA PHE A 57 -1.54 1.08 -0.58
C PHE A 57 -0.32 1.21 0.31
N PHE A 58 0.81 1.68 -0.23
CA PHE A 58 2.09 1.78 0.48
C PHE A 58 1.99 2.71 1.69
N LEU A 59 1.38 3.89 1.50
CA LEU A 59 1.23 4.91 2.55
C LEU A 59 0.09 4.60 3.54
N ASN A 60 -0.64 3.49 3.39
CA ASN A 60 -1.64 3.07 4.36
C ASN A 60 -1.03 2.08 5.37
N PRO A 61 -0.63 2.52 6.58
CA PRO A 61 0.03 1.65 7.55
C PRO A 61 -0.86 0.49 8.03
N ASN A 62 -2.19 0.67 8.00
CA ASN A 62 -3.15 -0.38 8.37
C ASN A 62 -3.17 -1.54 7.38
N VAL A 63 -2.69 -1.32 6.16
CA VAL A 63 -2.75 -2.29 5.07
C VAL A 63 -1.35 -2.75 4.69
N TYR A 64 -0.43 -1.82 4.46
CA TYR A 64 0.93 -2.10 4.01
C TYR A 64 1.68 -3.03 4.97
N PHE A 65 1.74 -2.68 6.27
CA PHE A 65 2.52 -3.48 7.23
C PHE A 65 1.95 -4.89 7.44
N PRO A 66 0.63 -5.09 7.65
CA PRO A 66 0.08 -6.44 7.73
C PRO A 66 0.29 -7.28 6.47
N GLU A 67 0.17 -6.68 5.27
CA GLU A 67 0.43 -7.41 4.02
C GLU A 67 1.91 -7.74 3.83
N ARG A 68 2.81 -6.85 4.26
CA ARG A 68 4.26 -7.10 4.27
C ARG A 68 4.63 -8.23 5.22
N GLU A 69 4.04 -8.26 6.42
CA GLU A 69 4.22 -9.34 7.41
C GLU A 69 3.77 -10.71 6.84
N LYS A 70 2.75 -10.73 5.97
CA LYS A 70 2.33 -11.95 5.26
C LYS A 70 3.29 -12.35 4.14
N SER A 71 3.84 -11.40 3.38
CA SER A 71 4.82 -11.66 2.32
C SER A 71 5.45 -10.37 1.79
N GLU A 72 6.77 -10.25 1.97
CA GLU A 72 7.56 -9.17 1.37
C GLU A 72 7.51 -9.19 -0.16
N ALA A 73 7.54 -10.38 -0.77
CA ALA A 73 7.46 -10.54 -2.22
C ALA A 73 6.14 -9.98 -2.80
N ARG A 74 5.02 -10.14 -2.08
CA ARG A 74 3.71 -9.62 -2.51
C ARG A 74 3.66 -8.09 -2.48
N VAL A 75 4.30 -7.46 -1.50
CA VAL A 75 4.29 -5.99 -1.39
C VAL A 75 5.33 -5.31 -2.29
N GLY A 76 6.39 -6.03 -2.67
CA GLY A 76 7.50 -5.47 -3.47
C GLY A 76 7.07 -4.81 -4.78
N LYS A 77 6.03 -5.31 -5.45
CA LYS A 77 5.51 -4.67 -6.67
C LYS A 77 4.85 -3.30 -6.42
N PHE A 78 4.24 -3.08 -5.25
CA PHE A 78 3.67 -1.78 -4.88
C PHE A 78 4.74 -0.79 -4.47
N GLU A 79 5.74 -1.26 -3.74
CA GLU A 79 6.91 -0.45 -3.40
C GLU A 79 7.61 0.04 -4.66
N MET A 80 7.86 -0.87 -5.62
CA MET A 80 8.45 -0.51 -6.91
C MET A 80 7.56 0.47 -7.68
N GLY A 81 6.24 0.21 -7.74
CA GLY A 81 5.30 1.11 -8.40
C GLY A 81 5.28 2.52 -7.79
N PHE A 82 5.39 2.63 -6.47
CA PHE A 82 5.48 3.92 -5.77
C PHE A 82 6.83 4.61 -5.99
N ILE A 83 7.95 3.86 -5.98
CA ILE A 83 9.26 4.43 -6.31
C ILE A 83 9.25 4.98 -7.73
N THR A 84 8.82 4.19 -8.72
CA THR A 84 8.71 4.64 -10.12
C THR A 84 7.77 5.83 -10.28
N TYR A 85 6.72 5.94 -9.47
CA TYR A 85 5.87 7.13 -9.44
C TYR A 85 6.66 8.37 -9.03
N VAL A 86 7.36 8.30 -7.90
CA VAL A 86 8.15 9.41 -7.35
C VAL A 86 9.19 9.85 -8.38
N GLU A 87 9.93 8.91 -8.99
CA GLU A 87 10.92 9.19 -10.03
C GLU A 87 10.35 9.93 -11.24
N ARG A 88 9.11 9.62 -11.63
CA ARG A 88 8.47 10.24 -12.81
C ARG A 88 7.83 11.59 -12.51
N MET A 89 7.25 11.74 -11.33
CA MET A 89 6.42 12.90 -10.98
C MET A 89 7.21 14.00 -10.29
N VAL A 90 8.25 13.64 -9.53
CA VAL A 90 9.07 14.58 -8.78
C VAL A 90 10.32 14.91 -9.60
N ARG A 91 10.27 16.03 -10.32
CA ARG A 91 11.40 16.48 -11.17
C ARG A 91 12.59 17.03 -10.39
N ASN A 92 12.36 17.44 -9.14
CA ASN A 92 13.41 17.99 -8.29
C ASN A 92 14.16 16.83 -7.63
N VAL A 93 15.43 16.65 -8.02
CA VAL A 93 16.28 15.55 -7.54
C VAL A 93 16.52 15.62 -6.02
N GLU A 94 16.73 16.81 -5.46
CA GLU A 94 16.93 16.96 -4.02
C GLU A 94 15.68 16.59 -3.22
N LEU A 95 14.49 16.92 -3.75
CA LEU A 95 13.22 16.52 -3.15
C LEU A 95 12.99 15.01 -3.28
N GLN A 96 13.35 14.44 -4.43
CA GLN A 96 13.28 13.00 -4.67
C GLN A 96 14.17 12.22 -3.68
N ASP A 97 15.41 12.66 -3.45
CA ASP A 97 16.33 12.05 -2.47
C ASP A 97 15.78 12.12 -1.05
N LYS A 98 15.14 13.24 -0.67
CA LYS A 98 14.45 13.38 0.62
C LYS A 98 13.29 12.39 0.74
N ILE A 99 12.46 12.29 -0.29
CA ILE A 99 11.34 11.34 -0.32
C ILE A 99 11.87 9.91 -0.17
N PHE A 100 12.93 9.53 -0.88
CA PHE A 100 13.50 8.18 -0.76
C PHE A 100 14.08 7.89 0.63
N THR A 101 14.71 8.88 1.27
CA THR A 101 15.17 8.77 2.64
C THR A 101 13.99 8.52 3.61
N GLN A 102 12.88 9.23 3.41
CA GLN A 102 11.68 9.07 4.24
C GLN A 102 10.96 7.74 3.94
N ILE A 103 10.99 7.26 2.70
CA ILE A 103 10.45 5.93 2.31
C ILE A 103 11.21 4.85 3.06
N ASP A 104 12.54 4.93 3.11
CA ASP A 104 13.39 3.98 3.84
C ASP A 104 13.08 4.00 5.35
N ALA A 105 12.92 5.19 5.93
CA ALA A 105 12.57 5.34 7.34
C ALA A 105 11.19 4.72 7.65
N TYR A 106 10.17 5.00 6.85
CA TYR A 106 8.83 4.43 7.01
C TYR A 106 8.82 2.91 6.83
N LYS A 107 9.36 2.42 5.71
CA LYS A 107 9.39 0.98 5.36
C LYS A 107 10.10 0.15 6.43
N ASN A 108 11.21 0.66 6.97
CA ASN A 108 12.01 -0.06 7.95
C ASN A 108 11.64 0.26 9.40
N CYS A 109 10.53 0.97 9.63
CA CYS A 109 10.08 1.36 10.96
C CYS A 109 11.18 2.05 11.79
N ARG A 110 11.89 3.03 11.20
CA ARG A 110 12.92 3.80 11.88
C ARG A 110 12.35 5.10 12.48
N ASP A 111 13.15 5.76 13.31
CA ASP A 111 12.83 7.05 13.90
C ASP A 111 11.51 7.01 14.70
N LEU A 112 10.56 7.91 14.44
CA LEU A 112 9.28 7.94 15.15
C LEU A 112 8.41 6.72 14.89
N PHE A 113 8.63 6.01 13.78
CA PHE A 113 7.88 4.80 13.45
C PHE A 113 8.31 3.59 14.29
N GLU A 114 9.50 3.63 14.89
CA GLU A 114 10.01 2.56 15.77
C GLU A 114 9.34 2.57 17.16
N LYS A 115 8.69 3.68 17.52
CA LYS A 115 8.06 3.85 18.83
C LYS A 115 6.96 2.79 19.02
N GLU A 116 6.89 2.21 20.21
CA GLU A 116 5.87 1.22 20.54
C GLU A 116 4.44 1.72 20.32
N SER A 117 4.21 3.03 20.53
CA SER A 117 2.93 3.68 20.22
C SER A 117 2.62 3.68 18.72
N ALA A 118 3.60 3.99 17.88
CA ALA A 118 3.45 3.95 16.42
C ALA A 118 3.11 2.53 15.96
N ILE A 119 3.88 1.53 16.41
CA ILE A 119 3.68 0.12 16.07
C ILE A 119 2.30 -0.38 16.53
N ARG A 120 1.88 -0.07 17.76
CA ARG A 120 0.59 -0.52 18.31
C ARG A 120 -0.61 0.14 17.64
N LEU A 121 -0.47 1.39 17.20
CA LEU A 121 -1.57 2.18 16.63
C LEU A 121 -1.65 2.06 15.10
N LYS A 122 -0.61 1.59 14.41
CA LYS A 122 -0.52 1.50 12.93
C LYS A 122 -1.65 0.71 12.28
N ALA A 123 -2.28 -0.23 13.02
CA ALA A 123 -3.39 -1.07 12.58
C ALA A 123 -4.76 -0.69 13.21
N LYS A 124 -4.78 0.30 14.11
CA LYS A 124 -5.96 0.68 14.90
C LYS A 124 -6.50 2.07 14.56
N LYS A 125 -5.63 2.94 14.04
CA LYS A 125 -5.93 4.34 13.75
C LYS A 125 -6.21 4.52 12.26
N GLN A 126 -7.03 5.52 11.92
CA GLN A 126 -7.15 5.92 10.51
C GLN A 126 -5.77 6.34 9.98
N PRO A 127 -5.44 6.05 8.71
CA PRO A 127 -4.12 6.35 8.15
C PRO A 127 -3.71 7.80 8.38
N ILE A 128 -4.64 8.74 8.12
CA ILE A 128 -4.40 10.17 8.27
C ILE A 128 -4.08 10.56 9.72
N GLU A 129 -4.83 10.03 10.69
CA GLU A 129 -4.58 10.29 12.11
C GLU A 129 -3.23 9.71 12.57
N TRP A 130 -2.86 8.55 12.03
CA TRP A 130 -1.57 7.94 12.35
C TRP A 130 -0.40 8.75 11.78
N TRP A 131 -0.52 9.21 10.53
CA TRP A 131 0.48 10.10 9.90
C TRP A 131 0.60 11.44 10.61
N ASP A 132 -0.50 12.02 11.10
CA ASP A 132 -0.47 13.24 11.90
C ASP A 132 0.32 13.06 13.22
N MET A 133 0.27 11.86 13.81
CA MET A 133 0.95 11.56 15.07
C MET A 133 2.44 11.22 14.90
N PHE A 134 2.79 10.46 13.86
CA PHE A 134 4.12 9.84 13.73
C PHE A 134 4.91 10.29 12.50
N GLY A 135 4.25 10.96 11.55
CA GLY A 135 4.82 11.37 10.26
C GLY A 135 5.56 12.71 10.26
N CYS A 136 5.75 13.36 11.42
CA CYS A 136 6.32 14.71 11.45
C CYS A 136 7.80 14.78 11.00
N ASN A 137 8.55 13.68 11.11
CA ASN A 137 9.92 13.58 10.60
C ASN A 137 9.98 13.16 9.12
N THR A 138 8.82 12.90 8.51
CA THR A 138 8.67 12.49 7.11
C THR A 138 7.65 13.37 6.39
N PRO A 139 7.86 14.70 6.32
CA PRO A 139 6.87 15.63 5.79
C PRO A 139 6.65 15.51 4.29
N ASP A 140 7.61 14.97 3.53
CA ASP A 140 7.52 14.84 2.07
C ASP A 140 6.76 13.56 1.65
N LEU A 141 6.44 12.69 2.61
CA LEU A 141 5.58 11.52 2.43
C LEU A 141 4.13 11.70 2.91
N ARG A 142 3.86 12.77 3.66
CA ARG A 142 2.54 13.06 4.24
C ARG A 142 1.61 13.72 3.21
#